data_AF-A0A1S1MLB9-F1
#
_entry.id   AF-A0A1S1MLB9-F1
#
_cell.length_a   1.000
_cell.length_b   1.000
_cell.length_c   1.000
_cell.angle_alpha   90.00
_cell.angle_beta   90.00
_cell.angle_gamma   90.00
#
_symmetry.space_group_name_H-M   'P 1'
#
loop_
_entity.id
_entity.type
_entity.pdbx_description
1 polymer ?
#
loop_
_entity_poly.entity_id
_entity_poly.type
_entity_poly.pdbx_seq_one_letter_code
_entity_poly.pdbx_strand_id
1 'polypeptide(L)'
;MLKHSLKSSLIALSITTILSGCSLDGDDGKIGAQGPVGEQGEAGDKGEQGDNGQDGLDGQNGSDGKDANRLLDIQLVGRAVLNPQSPEGAAEIVAYQTSKKWIYAINSSGDSAVVEILPATSFDTVALAKNNESVVTTTNLSSAMTILLNEHTPGDANSIAIDNNNQLLAVAMASKTTGIAGHIAFYDISGDTPVFLKNVQAGALPDMVTFSPDGTKVVVANEGEPTGDYSIDPEGSISIIDVTNGAVADTATHIDFTAFNDKQAELEAQGMVFANPTGRTINGKLINTTVAMDLEPEYVTITKDNRYAYVSIQENNGMAVVDLTDNSVKLLGLGFKDWSNLTMDASDKDGKINFRTYPGLYGMYQPDTISNFTWKGANFIVSANEGDGREYFFDVNSEADCAAKGGLDYDEDDGCLAYIDESRAKDLTLASNFSYLNNDNDDIGRLKVTTVKGDADNDGQYEQLYTYGARSFTIWDSNGLVVFDSGDQIERITAAIHGDAFNNDEDANEGDTRSDAKGPEPEALAIGNVGERLFAFVGLERMGGVMVYDITNPYDVKFTDYFYNRGLVEDADISGDLAPEGMTFVSAEQSATGKPLLIIGNEISGSIAVWQVDLKD
;
A
#
# COMPACT_ATOMS: atom_id res chain seq x y z
N MET A 1 -3.31 -42.10 62.02
CA MET A 1 -4.39 -41.53 62.84
C MET A 1 -5.57 -41.32 61.90
N LEU A 2 -6.56 -42.23 61.89
CA LEU A 2 -7.94 -42.00 62.36
C LEU A 2 -8.57 -40.70 61.82
N LYS A 3 -9.76 -40.64 61.22
CA LYS A 3 -10.80 -41.61 60.82
C LYS A 3 -11.96 -40.76 60.23
N HIS A 4 -12.68 -41.28 59.22
CA HIS A 4 -14.12 -41.09 58.95
C HIS A 4 -14.61 -39.72 58.43
N SER A 5 -15.67 -39.58 57.60
CA SER A 5 -16.71 -40.49 57.11
C SER A 5 -17.46 -39.84 55.93
N LEU A 6 -17.90 -40.64 54.95
CA LEU A 6 -18.93 -40.33 53.95
C LEU A 6 -20.28 -39.94 54.60
N LYS A 7 -21.12 -39.20 53.87
CA LYS A 7 -22.47 -39.67 53.43
C LYS A 7 -23.17 -38.65 52.53
N SER A 8 -23.55 -39.13 51.34
CA SER A 8 -24.52 -38.55 50.41
C SER A 8 -25.95 -38.81 50.89
N SER A 9 -26.90 -37.93 50.56
CA SER A 9 -28.33 -38.25 50.49
C SER A 9 -29.04 -37.33 49.48
N LEU A 10 -29.91 -37.96 48.69
CA LEU A 10 -30.63 -37.48 47.51
C LEU A 10 -32.02 -36.90 47.83
N ILE A 11 -32.46 -35.97 46.95
CA ILE A 11 -33.81 -35.75 46.38
C ILE A 11 -34.99 -35.38 47.30
N ALA A 12 -35.64 -34.21 47.05
CA ALA A 12 -37.00 -34.09 46.49
C ALA A 12 -37.60 -32.66 46.54
N LEU A 13 -38.02 -32.18 45.36
CA LEU A 13 -39.25 -31.44 45.00
C LEU A 13 -39.64 -30.08 45.66
N SER A 14 -39.47 -29.01 44.85
CA SER A 14 -40.52 -28.14 44.25
C SER A 14 -41.44 -27.22 45.08
N ILE A 15 -41.67 -26.02 44.50
CA ILE A 15 -42.88 -25.13 44.52
C ILE A 15 -42.69 -23.72 45.13
N THR A 16 -42.38 -22.79 44.22
CA THR A 16 -42.88 -21.40 44.01
C THR A 16 -42.85 -20.28 45.07
N THR A 17 -42.44 -19.13 44.51
CA THR A 17 -42.98 -17.75 44.56
C THR A 17 -42.39 -16.70 45.52
N ILE A 18 -41.76 -15.71 44.88
CA ILE A 18 -41.80 -14.24 45.06
C ILE A 18 -41.01 -13.66 46.25
N LEU A 19 -39.85 -13.06 45.93
CA LEU A 19 -39.56 -11.65 46.19
C LEU A 19 -38.22 -11.27 45.51
N SER A 20 -38.34 -10.46 44.46
CA SER A 20 -37.27 -9.81 43.72
C SER A 20 -36.67 -8.67 44.54
N GLY A 21 -35.34 -8.57 44.52
CA GLY A 21 -34.58 -7.49 45.14
C GLY A 21 -33.17 -7.42 44.56
N CYS A 22 -32.98 -6.41 43.70
CA CYS A 22 -31.73 -5.72 43.39
C CYS A 22 -30.68 -6.45 42.51
N SER A 23 -30.79 -6.26 41.19
CA SER A 23 -29.64 -5.94 40.35
C SER A 23 -29.96 -4.62 39.63
N LEU A 24 -29.01 -3.68 39.69
CA LEU A 24 -29.05 -2.37 39.04
C LEU A 24 -28.42 -2.54 37.66
N ASP A 25 -29.25 -2.65 36.63
CA ASP A 25 -28.88 -2.34 35.25
C ASP A 25 -29.34 -0.91 34.96
N GLY A 26 -28.42 -0.08 34.49
CA GLY A 26 -28.73 1.24 33.93
C GLY A 26 -29.32 1.04 32.54
N ASP A 27 -30.61 1.33 32.42
CA ASP A 27 -31.38 1.36 31.18
C ASP A 27 -31.10 2.71 30.50
N ASP A 28 -30.65 2.69 29.24
CA ASP A 28 -30.45 3.89 28.44
C ASP A 28 -31.77 4.64 28.29
N GLY A 29 -31.72 5.94 28.57
CA GLY A 29 -32.89 6.79 28.72
C GLY A 29 -33.76 6.84 27.48
N LYS A 30 -35.02 6.42 27.61
CA LYS A 30 -36.08 6.82 26.67
C LYS A 30 -36.22 8.34 26.67
N ILE A 31 -36.04 8.95 25.51
CA ILE A 31 -36.30 10.35 25.23
C ILE A 31 -37.70 10.72 25.74
N GLY A 32 -37.76 11.64 26.69
CA GLY A 32 -39.02 12.16 27.24
C GLY A 32 -39.80 12.96 26.18
N ALA A 33 -41.14 12.90 26.25
CA ALA A 33 -41.99 13.71 25.40
C ALA A 33 -41.70 15.21 25.60
N GLN A 34 -41.41 15.90 24.50
CA GLN A 34 -41.15 17.34 24.44
C GLN A 34 -42.32 18.12 25.07
N GLY A 35 -42.01 18.98 26.04
CA GLY A 35 -43.00 19.88 26.63
C GLY A 35 -43.56 20.87 25.61
N PRO A 36 -44.78 21.40 25.83
CA PRO A 36 -45.37 22.38 24.92
C PRO A 36 -44.50 23.64 24.83
N VAL A 37 -44.29 24.10 23.60
CA VAL A 37 -43.54 25.31 23.25
C VAL A 37 -44.18 26.52 23.94
N GLY A 38 -43.38 27.29 24.68
CA GLY A 38 -43.82 28.57 25.27
C GLY A 38 -44.04 29.63 24.19
N GLU A 39 -45.04 30.49 24.38
CA GLU A 39 -45.31 31.60 23.45
C GLU A 39 -44.08 32.50 23.29
N GLN A 40 -43.69 32.72 22.04
CA GLN A 40 -42.56 33.55 21.64
C GLN A 40 -42.87 35.02 21.96
N GLY A 41 -42.01 35.67 22.76
CA GLY A 41 -42.10 37.11 23.02
C GLY A 41 -41.82 37.94 21.76
N GLU A 42 -42.51 39.08 21.61
CA GLU A 42 -42.31 40.01 20.50
C GLU A 42 -40.85 40.49 20.45
N ALA A 43 -40.25 40.43 19.26
CA ALA A 43 -38.88 40.87 19.00
C ALA A 43 -38.78 42.40 19.13
N GLY A 44 -37.81 42.87 19.92
CA GLY A 44 -37.51 44.31 20.01
C GLY A 44 -36.87 44.84 18.71
N ASP A 45 -37.11 46.13 18.43
CA ASP A 45 -36.61 46.79 17.23
C ASP A 45 -35.07 46.73 17.13
N LYS A 46 -34.58 46.38 15.94
CA LYS A 46 -33.16 46.25 15.61
C LYS A 46 -32.50 47.64 15.61
N GLY A 47 -31.44 47.82 16.41
CA GLY A 47 -30.64 49.05 16.39
C GLY A 47 -29.93 49.27 15.05
N GLU A 48 -29.74 50.53 14.66
CA GLU A 48 -29.05 50.90 13.42
C GLU A 48 -27.60 50.39 13.41
N GLN A 49 -27.22 49.73 12.32
CA GLN A 49 -25.88 49.20 12.08
C GLN A 49 -24.92 50.36 11.78
N GLY A 50 -23.81 50.45 12.53
CA GLY A 50 -22.76 51.43 12.24
C GLY A 50 -22.03 51.12 10.94
N ASP A 51 -21.54 52.15 10.26
CA ASP A 51 -20.79 52.02 8.99
C ASP A 51 -19.52 51.16 9.18
N ASN A 52 -19.28 50.22 8.27
CA ASN A 52 -18.05 49.43 8.25
C ASN A 52 -16.83 50.34 7.98
N GLY A 53 -15.73 50.08 8.68
CA GLY A 53 -14.43 50.71 8.36
C GLY A 53 -13.97 50.31 6.96
N GLN A 54 -13.19 51.18 6.30
CA GLN A 54 -12.55 50.84 5.03
C GLN A 54 -11.42 49.83 5.28
N ASP A 55 -11.42 48.75 4.50
CA ASP A 55 -10.33 47.79 4.48
C ASP A 55 -9.01 48.46 4.08
N GLY A 56 -7.91 48.01 4.68
CA GLY A 56 -6.57 48.42 4.25
C GLY A 56 -6.27 47.90 2.85
N LEU A 57 -5.36 48.56 2.13
CA LEU A 57 -4.87 48.05 0.85
C LEU A 57 -4.08 46.75 1.10
N ASP A 58 -4.38 45.72 0.32
CA ASP A 58 -3.61 44.47 0.33
C ASP A 58 -2.12 44.75 0.08
N GLY A 59 -1.27 44.03 0.80
CA GLY A 59 0.17 44.02 0.53
C GLY A 59 0.45 43.47 -0.87
N GLN A 60 1.46 44.01 -1.55
CA GLN A 60 1.94 43.36 -2.76
C GLN A 60 2.56 42.01 -2.42
N ASN A 61 2.16 40.96 -3.14
CA ASN A 61 2.84 39.67 -3.07
C ASN A 61 4.35 39.87 -3.24
N GLY A 62 5.13 39.15 -2.43
CA GLY A 62 6.56 39.04 -2.69
C GLY A 62 6.78 38.47 -4.08
N SER A 63 7.88 38.85 -4.73
CA SER A 63 8.31 38.14 -5.93
C SER A 63 8.63 36.70 -5.58
N ASP A 64 8.17 35.77 -6.41
CA ASP A 64 8.43 34.32 -6.27
C ASP A 64 9.91 34.08 -5.94
N GLY A 65 10.14 33.14 -5.02
CA GLY A 65 11.50 32.64 -4.78
C GLY A 65 12.09 32.14 -6.10
N LYS A 66 13.38 32.36 -6.32
CA LYS A 66 14.07 31.65 -7.41
C LYS A 66 14.11 30.17 -7.03
N ASP A 67 13.63 29.30 -7.92
CA ASP A 67 13.79 27.84 -7.76
C ASP A 67 15.22 27.54 -7.31
N ALA A 68 15.37 26.71 -6.26
CA ALA A 68 16.64 26.07 -5.99
C ALA A 68 17.12 25.42 -7.30
N ASN A 69 18.43 25.50 -7.62
CA ASN A 69 18.99 24.93 -8.85
C ASN A 69 18.52 23.48 -9.04
N ARG A 70 17.43 23.26 -9.77
CA ARG A 70 16.89 21.91 -10.00
C ARG A 70 17.87 21.19 -10.90
N LEU A 71 18.31 20.02 -10.47
CA LEU A 71 19.23 19.19 -11.25
C LEU A 71 18.55 18.61 -12.50
N LEU A 72 17.23 18.42 -12.44
CA LEU A 72 16.44 17.74 -13.45
C LEU A 72 15.46 18.69 -14.14
N ASP A 73 15.22 18.45 -15.43
CA ASP A 73 14.10 18.97 -16.22
C ASP A 73 13.10 17.83 -16.41
N ILE A 74 11.96 17.92 -15.72
CA ILE A 74 10.92 16.88 -15.67
C ILE A 74 9.66 17.41 -16.34
N GLN A 75 9.19 16.70 -17.37
CA GLN A 75 8.06 17.16 -18.20
C GLN A 75 7.12 16.00 -18.53
N LEU A 76 5.83 16.19 -18.26
CA LEU A 76 4.79 15.27 -18.73
C LEU A 76 4.72 15.35 -20.26
N VAL A 77 5.03 14.25 -20.94
CA VAL A 77 5.03 14.18 -22.40
C VAL A 77 3.92 13.29 -22.96
N GLY A 78 3.50 12.28 -22.21
CA GLY A 78 2.43 11.36 -22.62
C GLY A 78 1.38 11.20 -21.53
N ARG A 79 0.10 11.12 -21.91
CA ARG A 79 -0.98 10.79 -20.99
C ARG A 79 -2.10 10.00 -21.67
N ALA A 80 -2.57 8.94 -21.01
CA ALA A 80 -3.79 8.20 -21.34
C ALA A 80 -4.65 8.03 -20.08
N VAL A 81 -5.94 7.73 -20.28
CA VAL A 81 -6.85 7.29 -19.21
C VAL A 81 -7.58 6.05 -19.70
N LEU A 82 -7.47 4.98 -18.94
CA LEU A 82 -8.15 3.70 -19.13
C LEU A 82 -9.47 3.72 -18.34
N ASN A 83 -10.49 3.07 -18.88
CA ASN A 83 -11.83 2.99 -18.32
C ASN A 83 -12.32 4.27 -17.57
N PRO A 84 -12.37 5.45 -18.21
CA PRO A 84 -12.62 6.74 -17.54
C PRO A 84 -14.01 6.88 -16.89
N GLN A 85 -14.83 5.84 -16.90
CA GLN A 85 -16.15 5.81 -16.24
C GLN A 85 -16.13 5.02 -14.93
N SER A 86 -15.13 4.16 -14.74
CA SER A 86 -14.88 3.36 -13.53
C SER A 86 -13.38 3.05 -13.50
N PRO A 87 -12.54 4.06 -13.24
CA PRO A 87 -11.11 3.96 -13.46
C PRO A 87 -10.35 3.16 -12.40
N GLU A 88 -10.92 2.97 -11.22
CA GLU A 88 -10.32 2.23 -10.09
C GLU A 88 -9.93 0.80 -10.49
N GLY A 89 -8.67 0.42 -10.24
CA GLY A 89 -8.08 -0.84 -10.72
C GLY A 89 -7.74 -0.84 -12.22
N ALA A 90 -7.75 0.32 -12.88
CA ALA A 90 -7.24 0.48 -14.25
C ALA A 90 -5.84 1.10 -14.23
N ALA A 91 -4.96 0.64 -15.11
CA ALA A 91 -3.58 1.11 -15.18
C ALA A 91 -2.75 0.89 -13.90
N GLU A 92 -3.07 -0.15 -13.12
CA GLU A 92 -2.36 -0.60 -11.92
C GLU A 92 -0.86 -0.84 -12.21
N ILE A 93 -0.54 -1.91 -12.94
CA ILE A 93 0.85 -2.21 -13.35
C ILE A 93 1.12 -1.88 -14.82
N VAL A 94 2.26 -1.22 -15.07
CA VAL A 94 2.75 -0.83 -16.41
C VAL A 94 4.09 -1.47 -16.76
N ALA A 95 4.25 -1.86 -18.03
CA ALA A 95 5.49 -2.40 -18.57
C ALA A 95 5.83 -1.82 -19.95
N TYR A 96 7.11 -1.90 -20.36
CA TYR A 96 7.57 -1.29 -21.61
C TYR A 96 8.29 -2.27 -22.56
N GLN A 97 7.81 -2.33 -23.80
CA GLN A 97 8.46 -3.05 -24.89
C GLN A 97 9.37 -2.12 -25.71
N THR A 98 10.69 -2.32 -25.57
CA THR A 98 11.72 -1.50 -26.20
C THR A 98 11.75 -1.60 -27.73
N SER A 99 11.50 -2.80 -28.28
CA SER A 99 11.61 -3.06 -29.73
C SER A 99 10.58 -2.29 -30.56
N LYS A 100 9.39 -2.06 -29.99
CA LYS A 100 8.27 -1.35 -30.63
C LYS A 100 7.95 0.01 -30.03
N LYS A 101 8.55 0.34 -28.88
CA LYS A 101 8.24 1.53 -28.08
C LYS A 101 6.78 1.52 -27.61
N TRP A 102 6.33 0.41 -27.03
CA TRP A 102 4.94 0.24 -26.59
C TRP A 102 4.86 0.11 -25.08
N ILE A 103 3.84 0.75 -24.51
CA ILE A 103 3.46 0.66 -23.11
C ILE A 103 2.36 -0.40 -23.02
N TYR A 104 2.49 -1.30 -22.06
CA TYR A 104 1.49 -2.28 -21.68
C TYR A 104 0.99 -1.87 -20.30
N ALA A 105 -0.32 -1.91 -20.09
CA ALA A 105 -0.94 -1.56 -18.81
C ALA A 105 -2.05 -2.54 -18.50
N ILE A 106 -2.11 -3.02 -17.26
CA ILE A 106 -3.23 -3.81 -16.76
C ILE A 106 -4.47 -2.93 -16.69
N ASN A 107 -5.62 -3.53 -16.94
CA ASN A 107 -6.90 -2.93 -16.63
C ASN A 107 -7.85 -4.02 -16.12
N SER A 108 -8.02 -4.04 -14.80
CA SER A 108 -8.88 -4.98 -14.07
C SER A 108 -10.16 -4.32 -13.56
N SER A 109 -10.35 -3.02 -13.79
CA SER A 109 -11.53 -2.21 -13.40
C SER A 109 -12.89 -2.62 -13.99
N GLY A 110 -12.92 -3.63 -14.87
CA GLY A 110 -14.14 -4.10 -15.52
C GLY A 110 -14.37 -5.59 -15.31
N ASP A 111 -15.51 -6.11 -15.79
CA ASP A 111 -15.89 -7.54 -15.64
C ASP A 111 -14.85 -8.55 -16.16
N SER A 112 -13.95 -8.12 -17.04
CA SER A 112 -12.89 -8.94 -17.63
C SER A 112 -11.56 -8.23 -17.54
N ALA A 113 -10.55 -8.94 -17.04
CA ALA A 113 -9.18 -8.46 -16.98
C ALA A 113 -8.60 -8.36 -18.40
N VAL A 114 -7.96 -7.23 -18.69
CA VAL A 114 -7.32 -6.98 -19.99
C VAL A 114 -5.93 -6.37 -19.82
N VAL A 115 -5.13 -6.45 -20.89
CA VAL A 115 -3.92 -5.61 -21.04
C VAL A 115 -4.12 -4.66 -22.20
N GLU A 116 -4.03 -3.37 -21.92
CA GLU A 116 -4.08 -2.29 -22.91
C GLU A 116 -2.68 -1.99 -23.44
N ILE A 117 -2.55 -1.82 -24.76
CA ILE A 117 -1.27 -1.62 -25.43
C ILE A 117 -1.27 -0.29 -26.16
N LEU A 118 -0.42 0.63 -25.69
CA LEU A 118 -0.35 2.00 -26.15
C LEU A 118 0.97 2.25 -26.90
N PRO A 119 0.92 2.69 -28.18
CA PRO A 119 2.12 3.10 -28.88
C PRO A 119 2.72 4.38 -28.27
N ALA A 120 3.98 4.33 -27.86
CA ALA A 120 4.75 5.44 -27.32
C ALA A 120 5.94 5.78 -28.24
N THR A 121 5.70 5.78 -29.56
CA THR A 121 6.70 6.07 -30.60
C THR A 121 6.91 7.56 -30.84
N SER A 122 5.99 8.40 -30.38
CA SER A 122 6.06 9.86 -30.41
C SER A 122 5.03 10.44 -29.44
N PHE A 123 5.25 11.68 -29.00
CA PHE A 123 4.33 12.38 -28.11
C PHE A 123 3.96 13.75 -28.69
N ASP A 124 2.67 14.01 -28.87
CA ASP A 124 2.16 15.35 -29.22
C ASP A 124 1.91 16.14 -27.92
N THR A 125 2.95 16.78 -27.41
CA THR A 125 2.88 17.52 -26.13
C THR A 125 2.00 18.76 -26.22
N VAL A 126 1.68 19.24 -27.43
CA VAL A 126 0.75 20.38 -27.62
C VAL A 126 -0.69 19.98 -27.30
N ALA A 127 -1.03 18.69 -27.39
CA ALA A 127 -2.33 18.17 -27.02
C ALA A 127 -2.54 18.04 -25.49
N LEU A 128 -1.47 18.15 -24.70
CA LEU A 128 -1.53 18.16 -23.24
C LEU A 128 -1.83 19.58 -22.74
N ALA A 129 -3.10 19.81 -22.42
CA ALA A 129 -3.62 21.09 -21.96
C ALA A 129 -3.90 21.03 -20.46
N LYS A 130 -3.54 22.13 -19.78
CA LYS A 130 -3.83 22.33 -18.37
C LYS A 130 -5.23 22.88 -18.16
N ASN A 131 -5.90 22.42 -17.11
CA ASN A 131 -7.12 23.02 -16.59
C ASN A 131 -6.81 24.32 -15.81
N ASN A 132 -7.81 24.89 -15.13
CA ASN A 132 -7.65 26.13 -14.36
C ASN A 132 -6.77 25.96 -13.10
N GLU A 133 -6.59 24.73 -12.62
CA GLU A 133 -5.71 24.37 -11.50
C GLU A 133 -4.28 24.06 -11.96
N SER A 134 -3.97 24.28 -13.24
CA SER A 134 -2.68 23.91 -13.85
C SER A 134 -2.41 22.41 -13.96
N VAL A 135 -3.44 21.58 -13.83
CA VAL A 135 -3.42 20.11 -13.94
C VAL A 135 -3.67 19.70 -15.39
N VAL A 136 -2.85 18.80 -15.92
CA VAL A 136 -3.06 18.22 -17.26
C VAL A 136 -4.12 17.11 -17.17
N THR A 137 -5.29 17.36 -17.76
CA THR A 137 -6.40 16.40 -17.79
C THR A 137 -6.67 15.83 -19.18
N THR A 138 -6.13 16.43 -20.24
CA THR A 138 -6.26 15.90 -21.60
C THR A 138 -5.27 14.76 -21.86
N THR A 139 -5.58 13.93 -22.85
CA THR A 139 -4.76 12.80 -23.26
C THR A 139 -4.17 13.02 -24.64
N ASN A 140 -3.01 12.41 -24.89
CA ASN A 140 -2.37 12.36 -26.21
C ASN A 140 -1.89 10.93 -26.57
N LEU A 141 -2.17 9.97 -25.71
CA LEU A 141 -1.99 8.53 -25.93
C LEU A 141 -3.35 7.84 -25.89
N SER A 142 -3.47 6.72 -26.59
CA SER A 142 -4.66 5.88 -26.62
C SER A 142 -4.27 4.42 -26.83
N SER A 143 -5.06 3.50 -26.29
CA SER A 143 -4.89 2.07 -26.59
C SER A 143 -5.04 1.81 -28.09
N ALA A 144 -4.07 1.11 -28.66
CA ALA A 144 -4.10 0.63 -30.04
C ALA A 144 -4.55 -0.83 -30.13
N MET A 145 -4.33 -1.61 -29.07
CA MET A 145 -4.72 -3.01 -28.97
C MET A 145 -5.04 -3.38 -27.52
N THR A 146 -5.96 -4.32 -27.37
CA THR A 146 -6.38 -4.87 -26.09
C THR A 146 -6.20 -6.38 -26.13
N ILE A 147 -5.51 -6.95 -25.15
CA ILE A 147 -5.46 -8.40 -24.93
C ILE A 147 -6.60 -8.76 -23.98
N LEU A 148 -7.54 -9.59 -24.43
CA LEU A 148 -8.59 -10.15 -23.58
C LEU A 148 -8.04 -11.37 -22.83
N LEU A 149 -7.57 -11.17 -21.60
CA LEU A 149 -6.86 -12.22 -20.84
C LEU A 149 -7.77 -13.42 -20.56
N ASN A 150 -9.02 -13.15 -20.22
CA ASN A 150 -9.99 -14.19 -19.86
C ASN A 150 -10.44 -15.08 -21.03
N GLU A 151 -10.04 -14.82 -22.28
CA GLU A 151 -10.22 -15.77 -23.38
C GLU A 151 -9.37 -17.03 -23.22
N HIS A 152 -8.24 -16.92 -22.51
CA HIS A 152 -7.27 -18.01 -22.32
C HIS A 152 -7.03 -18.35 -20.85
N THR A 153 -7.20 -17.38 -19.95
CA THR A 153 -6.85 -17.55 -18.54
C THR A 153 -7.93 -16.95 -17.65
N PRO A 154 -8.75 -17.78 -16.99
CA PRO A 154 -9.74 -17.28 -16.05
C PRO A 154 -9.03 -16.71 -14.81
N GLY A 155 -9.58 -15.64 -14.26
CA GLY A 155 -8.96 -14.94 -13.14
C GLY A 155 -8.97 -13.45 -13.31
N ASP A 156 -8.41 -12.76 -12.33
CA ASP A 156 -8.13 -11.33 -12.36
C ASP A 156 -6.62 -11.13 -12.52
N ALA A 157 -6.19 -9.97 -13.03
CA ALA A 157 -4.78 -9.74 -13.37
C ALA A 157 -4.18 -8.71 -12.41
N ASN A 158 -3.09 -9.09 -11.73
CA ASN A 158 -2.43 -8.24 -10.72
C ASN A 158 -1.14 -7.61 -11.27
N SER A 159 -0.31 -8.38 -11.99
CA SER A 159 0.99 -7.88 -12.48
C SER A 159 1.33 -8.29 -13.91
N ILE A 160 2.14 -7.46 -14.58
CA ILE A 160 2.73 -7.74 -15.89
C ILE A 160 4.24 -7.51 -15.90
N ALA A 161 4.95 -8.32 -16.69
CA ALA A 161 6.36 -8.09 -16.99
C ALA A 161 6.69 -8.37 -18.46
N ILE A 162 7.68 -7.64 -18.98
CA ILE A 162 8.16 -7.79 -20.35
C ILE A 162 9.64 -8.18 -20.35
N ASP A 163 9.94 -9.32 -20.97
CA ASP A 163 11.30 -9.67 -21.35
C ASP A 163 11.61 -9.13 -22.75
N ASN A 164 12.41 -8.07 -22.79
CA ASN A 164 12.86 -7.46 -24.02
C ASN A 164 13.88 -8.33 -24.80
N ASN A 165 14.50 -9.35 -24.19
CA ASN A 165 15.44 -10.24 -24.86
C ASN A 165 14.70 -11.28 -25.71
N ASN A 166 13.74 -11.99 -25.11
CA ASN A 166 12.97 -13.01 -25.80
C ASN A 166 11.65 -12.51 -26.41
N GLN A 167 11.29 -11.24 -26.19
CA GLN A 167 10.03 -10.63 -26.63
C GLN A 167 8.82 -11.40 -26.06
N LEU A 168 8.81 -11.58 -24.74
CA LEU A 168 7.75 -12.23 -24.00
C LEU A 168 7.04 -11.24 -23.09
N LEU A 169 5.72 -11.38 -22.98
CA LEU A 169 4.90 -10.80 -21.93
C LEU A 169 4.48 -11.93 -20.98
N ALA A 170 4.65 -11.70 -19.68
CA ALA A 170 4.07 -12.52 -18.61
C ALA A 170 3.01 -11.70 -17.89
N VAL A 171 1.88 -12.32 -17.57
CA VAL A 171 0.77 -11.72 -16.82
C VAL A 171 0.44 -12.63 -15.63
N ALA A 172 0.49 -12.11 -14.42
CA ALA A 172 0.08 -12.80 -13.20
C ALA A 172 -1.45 -12.79 -13.12
N MET A 173 -2.05 -13.98 -13.08
CA MET A 173 -3.50 -14.17 -13.13
C MET A 173 -3.97 -14.89 -11.86
N ALA A 174 -4.58 -14.14 -10.95
CA ALA A 174 -5.17 -14.63 -9.72
C ALA A 174 -6.46 -15.41 -9.96
N SER A 175 -6.66 -16.50 -9.21
CA SER A 175 -7.90 -17.28 -9.31
C SER A 175 -9.04 -16.53 -8.63
N LYS A 176 -10.24 -16.51 -9.22
CA LYS A 176 -11.46 -15.94 -8.61
C LYS A 176 -11.97 -16.70 -7.38
N THR A 177 -11.23 -17.71 -6.92
CA THR A 177 -11.59 -18.54 -5.78
C THR A 177 -10.36 -18.69 -4.92
N THR A 178 -10.41 -18.10 -3.73
CA THR A 178 -9.33 -18.13 -2.75
C THR A 178 -8.88 -19.56 -2.42
N GLY A 179 -7.58 -19.73 -2.20
CA GLY A 179 -6.95 -21.04 -2.00
C GLY A 179 -6.80 -21.90 -3.26
N ILE A 180 -7.27 -21.44 -4.43
CA ILE A 180 -6.98 -22.07 -5.71
C ILE A 180 -5.78 -21.36 -6.35
N ALA A 181 -4.80 -22.16 -6.79
CA ALA A 181 -3.63 -21.67 -7.50
C ALA A 181 -4.01 -20.85 -8.74
N GLY A 182 -3.35 -19.71 -8.92
CA GLY A 182 -3.40 -18.89 -10.12
C GLY A 182 -2.44 -19.39 -11.22
N HIS A 183 -2.25 -18.55 -12.23
CA HIS A 183 -1.40 -18.86 -13.38
C HIS A 183 -0.59 -17.65 -13.80
N ILE A 184 0.55 -17.90 -14.46
CA ILE A 184 1.19 -16.91 -15.32
C ILE A 184 0.80 -17.18 -16.77
N ALA A 185 0.13 -16.21 -17.39
CA ALA A 185 -0.22 -16.25 -18.80
C ALA A 185 0.92 -15.64 -19.64
N PHE A 186 1.44 -16.42 -20.60
CA PHE A 186 2.54 -16.00 -21.46
C PHE A 186 2.07 -15.67 -22.86
N TYR A 187 2.62 -14.58 -23.41
CA TYR A 187 2.38 -14.14 -24.78
C TYR A 187 3.71 -13.86 -25.50
N ASP A 188 3.79 -14.24 -26.77
CA ASP A 188 4.82 -13.76 -27.70
C ASP A 188 4.40 -12.38 -28.21
N ILE A 189 5.26 -11.38 -28.02
CA ILE A 189 5.04 -9.99 -28.43
C ILE A 189 5.99 -9.54 -29.55
N SER A 190 6.73 -10.47 -30.17
CA SER A 190 7.70 -10.19 -31.23
C SER A 190 7.06 -9.77 -32.56
N GLY A 191 5.93 -10.39 -32.92
CA GLY A 191 5.13 -10.04 -34.11
C GLY A 191 4.20 -8.86 -33.86
N ASP A 192 3.56 -8.31 -34.89
CA ASP A 192 2.76 -7.07 -34.78
C ASP A 192 1.66 -7.13 -33.70
N THR A 193 1.02 -8.30 -33.53
CA THR A 193 0.00 -8.56 -32.51
C THR A 193 0.51 -9.57 -31.49
N PRO A 194 0.24 -9.39 -30.18
CA PRO A 194 0.51 -10.40 -29.16
C PRO A 194 -0.16 -11.74 -29.49
N VAL A 195 0.54 -12.84 -29.23
CA VAL A 195 0.03 -14.20 -29.43
C VAL A 195 0.14 -14.99 -28.14
N PHE A 196 -0.98 -15.49 -27.62
CA PHE A 196 -0.99 -16.35 -26.45
C PHE A 196 -0.17 -17.62 -26.70
N LEU A 197 0.68 -17.97 -25.74
CA LEU A 197 1.54 -19.15 -25.77
C LEU A 197 0.99 -20.27 -24.90
N LYS A 198 0.90 -20.03 -23.59
CA LYS A 198 0.46 -21.00 -22.59
C LYS A 198 0.23 -20.32 -21.23
N ASN A 199 -0.44 -21.06 -20.36
CA ASN A 199 -0.46 -20.81 -18.92
C ASN A 199 0.52 -21.74 -18.22
N VAL A 200 1.23 -21.22 -17.23
CA VAL A 200 2.00 -22.00 -16.27
C VAL A 200 1.38 -21.78 -14.90
N GLN A 201 1.02 -22.86 -14.20
CA GLN A 201 0.42 -22.76 -12.87
C GLN A 201 1.43 -22.15 -11.87
N ALA A 202 0.95 -21.20 -11.07
CA ALA A 202 1.69 -20.51 -10.01
C ALA A 202 1.17 -20.95 -8.61
N GLY A 203 1.46 -20.17 -7.56
CA GLY A 203 0.87 -20.34 -6.23
C GLY A 203 -0.55 -19.77 -6.14
N ALA A 204 -1.11 -19.71 -4.93
CA ALA A 204 -2.36 -18.99 -4.68
C ALA A 204 -2.10 -17.48 -4.74
N LEU A 205 -2.99 -16.73 -5.40
CA LEU A 205 -2.88 -15.27 -5.58
C LEU A 205 -1.49 -14.83 -6.09
N PRO A 206 -1.08 -15.23 -7.31
CA PRO A 206 0.11 -14.68 -7.94
C PRO A 206 -0.08 -13.18 -8.13
N ASP A 207 0.62 -12.43 -7.30
CA ASP A 207 0.44 -11.00 -7.20
C ASP A 207 1.41 -10.30 -8.16
N MET A 208 2.71 -10.34 -7.86
CA MET A 208 3.75 -9.80 -8.73
C MET A 208 4.47 -10.84 -9.58
N VAL A 209 4.82 -10.47 -10.82
CA VAL A 209 5.68 -11.27 -11.73
C VAL A 209 6.81 -10.44 -12.33
N THR A 210 8.02 -11.00 -12.40
CA THR A 210 9.15 -10.37 -13.09
C THR A 210 10.10 -11.36 -13.78
N PHE A 211 10.84 -10.90 -14.78
CA PHE A 211 11.86 -11.68 -15.48
C PHE A 211 13.25 -11.41 -14.91
N SER A 212 14.12 -12.43 -14.90
CA SER A 212 15.54 -12.22 -14.65
C SER A 212 16.14 -11.33 -15.75
N PRO A 213 17.14 -10.48 -15.44
CA PRO A 213 17.79 -9.61 -16.43
C PRO A 213 18.28 -10.30 -17.71
N ASP A 214 18.69 -11.56 -17.63
CA ASP A 214 19.11 -12.38 -18.78
C ASP A 214 17.95 -13.10 -19.52
N GLY A 215 16.72 -12.96 -19.03
CA GLY A 215 15.51 -13.55 -19.60
C GLY A 215 15.45 -15.08 -19.46
N THR A 216 16.23 -15.68 -18.56
CA THR A 216 16.26 -17.14 -18.37
C THR A 216 15.34 -17.66 -17.27
N LYS A 217 14.81 -16.78 -16.43
CA LYS A 217 13.88 -17.11 -15.35
C LYS A 217 12.76 -16.09 -15.25
N VAL A 218 11.62 -16.55 -14.76
CA VAL A 218 10.51 -15.73 -14.26
C VAL A 218 10.35 -16.05 -12.78
N VAL A 219 10.21 -15.03 -11.94
CA VAL A 219 9.96 -15.18 -10.50
C VAL A 219 8.64 -14.50 -10.20
N VAL A 220 7.82 -15.17 -9.40
CA VAL A 220 6.46 -14.77 -9.06
C VAL A 220 6.30 -14.80 -7.55
N ALA A 221 5.89 -13.68 -6.97
CA ALA A 221 5.40 -13.63 -5.60
C ALA A 221 3.94 -14.08 -5.59
N ASN A 222 3.59 -14.99 -4.68
CA ASN A 222 2.25 -15.54 -4.57
C ASN A 222 1.84 -15.32 -3.12
N GLU A 223 1.00 -14.33 -2.92
CA GLU A 223 0.67 -13.74 -1.63
C GLU A 223 0.01 -14.77 -0.72
N GLY A 224 -1.06 -15.40 -1.22
CA GLY A 224 -1.73 -16.46 -0.49
C GLY A 224 -2.71 -15.96 0.57
N GLU A 225 -3.39 -14.85 0.32
CA GLU A 225 -4.38 -14.32 1.24
C GLU A 225 -5.52 -15.31 1.59
N PRO A 226 -6.08 -15.19 2.81
CA PRO A 226 -7.21 -15.99 3.26
C PRO A 226 -8.53 -15.53 2.63
N THR A 227 -9.53 -16.41 2.66
CA THR A 227 -10.93 -15.99 2.48
C THR A 227 -11.31 -15.03 3.61
N GLY A 228 -12.27 -14.13 3.38
CA GLY A 228 -12.73 -13.18 4.39
C GLY A 228 -13.09 -13.76 5.76
N ASP A 229 -13.65 -14.97 5.84
CA ASP A 229 -13.95 -15.65 7.12
C ASP A 229 -12.81 -16.55 7.65
N TYR A 230 -11.63 -16.48 7.03
CA TYR A 230 -10.44 -17.31 7.26
C TYR A 230 -10.67 -18.83 7.12
N SER A 231 -11.79 -19.27 6.55
CA SER A 231 -12.10 -20.70 6.45
C SER A 231 -11.12 -21.46 5.54
N ILE A 232 -10.53 -20.75 4.58
CA ILE A 232 -9.42 -21.16 3.70
C ILE A 232 -8.34 -20.08 3.82
N ASP A 233 -7.15 -20.49 4.23
CA ASP A 233 -5.96 -19.66 4.42
C ASP A 233 -4.79 -20.42 3.76
N PRO A 234 -4.49 -20.15 2.46
CA PRO A 234 -3.43 -20.84 1.75
C PRO A 234 -2.05 -20.41 2.26
N GLU A 235 -1.02 -21.22 1.96
CA GLU A 235 0.35 -20.80 2.25
C GLU A 235 0.83 -19.85 1.15
N GLY A 236 1.41 -18.72 1.53
CA GLY A 236 2.18 -17.88 0.61
C GLY A 236 3.38 -18.63 0.04
N SER A 237 3.82 -18.26 -1.16
CA SER A 237 4.90 -18.97 -1.86
C SER A 237 5.59 -18.16 -2.95
N ILE A 238 6.72 -18.64 -3.44
CA ILE A 238 7.42 -18.08 -4.59
C ILE A 238 7.46 -19.11 -5.72
N SER A 239 7.10 -18.72 -6.93
CA SER A 239 7.13 -19.60 -8.11
C SER A 239 8.24 -19.17 -9.07
N ILE A 240 9.06 -20.14 -9.51
CA ILE A 240 10.17 -19.91 -10.46
C ILE A 240 9.91 -20.70 -11.74
N ILE A 241 9.86 -20.02 -12.88
CA ILE A 241 9.62 -20.62 -14.20
C ILE A 241 10.86 -20.41 -15.07
N ASP A 242 11.45 -21.51 -15.55
CA ASP A 242 12.61 -21.42 -16.44
C ASP A 242 12.20 -21.03 -17.87
N VAL A 243 13.06 -20.25 -18.53
CA VAL A 243 12.97 -19.87 -19.93
C VAL A 243 14.25 -20.30 -20.63
N THR A 244 14.17 -21.28 -21.51
CA THR A 244 15.33 -21.84 -22.22
C THR A 244 15.27 -21.50 -23.69
N ASN A 245 16.18 -20.65 -24.17
CA ASN A 245 16.20 -20.17 -25.57
C ASN A 245 14.85 -19.57 -26.01
N GLY A 246 14.23 -18.74 -25.15
CA GLY A 246 12.92 -18.14 -25.37
C GLY A 246 11.73 -19.08 -25.19
N ALA A 247 11.95 -20.37 -24.92
CA ALA A 247 10.87 -21.31 -24.62
C ALA A 247 10.58 -21.35 -23.12
N VAL A 248 9.36 -20.96 -22.74
CA VAL A 248 8.85 -21.03 -21.37
C VAL A 248 8.58 -22.49 -20.98
N ALA A 249 9.07 -22.89 -19.80
CA ALA A 249 8.82 -24.20 -19.21
C ALA A 249 7.32 -24.47 -19.01
N ASP A 250 6.92 -25.74 -18.95
CA ASP A 250 5.51 -26.12 -18.76
C ASP A 250 5.06 -26.08 -17.29
N THR A 251 6.01 -26.00 -16.34
CA THR A 251 5.77 -26.05 -14.90
C THR A 251 6.67 -25.07 -14.17
N ALA A 252 6.18 -24.51 -13.06
CA ALA A 252 6.99 -23.76 -12.12
C ALA A 252 7.66 -24.69 -11.09
N THR A 253 8.76 -24.22 -10.52
CA THR A 253 9.28 -24.70 -9.23
C THR A 253 8.69 -23.82 -8.13
N HIS A 254 8.03 -24.41 -7.15
CA HIS A 254 7.46 -23.68 -6.02
C HIS A 254 8.39 -23.74 -4.80
N ILE A 255 8.58 -22.60 -4.16
CA ILE A 255 9.28 -22.44 -2.89
C ILE A 255 8.21 -22.08 -1.85
N ASP A 256 8.01 -22.96 -0.87
CA ASP A 256 7.14 -22.73 0.27
C ASP A 256 7.92 -22.23 1.50
N PHE A 257 7.20 -21.81 2.54
CA PHE A 257 7.78 -21.34 3.80
C PHE A 257 7.57 -22.31 4.97
N THR A 258 7.16 -23.56 4.72
CA THR A 258 6.83 -24.52 5.79
C THR A 258 8.02 -24.83 6.71
N ALA A 259 9.24 -24.71 6.19
CA ALA A 259 10.48 -24.85 6.95
C ALA A 259 10.66 -23.77 8.05
N PHE A 260 9.89 -22.68 7.99
CA PHE A 260 9.92 -21.57 8.95
C PHE A 260 8.80 -21.63 9.98
N ASN A 261 7.91 -22.63 9.96
CA ASN A 261 6.80 -22.75 10.91
C ASN A 261 7.24 -22.78 12.40
N ASP A 262 8.45 -23.26 12.68
CA ASP A 262 9.02 -23.27 14.04
C ASP A 262 9.92 -22.04 14.33
N LYS A 263 9.88 -20.99 13.49
CA LYS A 263 10.82 -19.86 13.50
C LYS A 263 10.20 -18.51 13.86
N GLN A 264 8.91 -18.45 14.16
CA GLN A 264 8.20 -17.20 14.46
C GLN A 264 8.97 -16.29 15.44
N ALA A 265 9.30 -16.79 16.64
CA ALA A 265 10.02 -15.98 17.65
C ALA A 265 11.42 -15.52 17.21
N GLU A 266 12.10 -16.26 16.33
CA GLU A 266 13.42 -15.87 15.78
C GLU A 266 13.27 -14.74 14.76
N LEU A 267 12.18 -14.74 14.00
CA LEU A 267 11.85 -13.73 12.99
C LEU A 267 11.29 -12.45 13.65
N GLU A 268 10.42 -12.58 14.66
CA GLU A 268 9.94 -11.45 15.48
C GLU A 268 11.09 -10.71 16.17
N ALA A 269 12.11 -11.45 16.64
CA ALA A 269 13.30 -10.86 17.23
C ALA A 269 14.16 -10.05 16.24
N GLN A 270 13.99 -10.27 14.94
CA GLN A 270 14.58 -9.47 13.86
C GLN A 270 13.68 -8.30 13.44
N GLY A 271 12.45 -8.24 13.94
CA GLY A 271 11.48 -7.19 13.64
C GLY A 271 10.43 -7.57 12.60
N MET A 272 10.26 -8.85 12.26
CA MET A 272 9.05 -9.26 11.55
C MET A 272 7.82 -9.15 12.47
N VAL A 273 6.67 -8.95 11.85
CA VAL A 273 5.35 -8.93 12.48
C VAL A 273 4.55 -10.10 11.92
N PHE A 274 3.68 -10.69 12.72
CA PHE A 274 2.77 -11.75 12.29
C PHE A 274 1.39 -11.29 12.68
N ALA A 275 0.50 -11.14 11.71
CA ALA A 275 -0.80 -10.55 11.92
C ALA A 275 -1.64 -11.49 12.79
N ASN A 276 -1.79 -12.78 12.44
CA ASN A 276 -2.69 -13.67 13.16
C ASN A 276 -1.96 -14.81 13.91
N PRO A 277 -1.07 -14.53 14.88
CA PRO A 277 -0.17 -15.53 15.45
C PRO A 277 -0.90 -16.56 16.33
N THR A 278 -2.12 -16.27 16.78
CA THR A 278 -2.88 -17.14 17.68
C THR A 278 -4.10 -17.80 17.02
N GLY A 279 -4.41 -17.45 15.77
CA GLY A 279 -5.61 -17.88 15.09
C GLY A 279 -6.90 -17.28 15.68
N ARG A 280 -8.04 -17.63 15.09
CA ARG A 280 -9.37 -17.07 15.40
C ARG A 280 -10.44 -18.18 15.39
N THR A 281 -11.51 -18.02 16.16
CA THR A 281 -12.69 -18.90 16.03
C THR A 281 -13.78 -18.19 15.26
N ILE A 282 -13.92 -18.51 13.97
CA ILE A 282 -14.97 -17.98 13.09
C ILE A 282 -15.90 -19.12 12.69
N ASN A 283 -17.20 -18.85 12.61
CA ASN A 283 -18.22 -19.85 12.28
C ASN A 283 -18.17 -21.11 13.19
N GLY A 284 -17.73 -20.94 14.45
CA GLY A 284 -17.57 -22.04 15.41
C GLY A 284 -16.40 -22.99 15.11
N LYS A 285 -15.52 -22.65 14.16
CA LYS A 285 -14.31 -23.39 13.79
C LYS A 285 -13.09 -22.61 14.25
N LEU A 286 -12.22 -23.25 15.03
CA LEU A 286 -10.90 -22.70 15.31
C LEU A 286 -10.05 -22.78 14.04
N ILE A 287 -9.64 -21.62 13.55
CA ILE A 287 -8.66 -21.43 12.50
C ILE A 287 -7.30 -21.30 13.18
N ASN A 288 -6.35 -22.12 12.76
CA ASN A 288 -4.96 -22.02 13.17
C ASN A 288 -4.16 -21.49 11.98
N THR A 289 -3.44 -20.40 12.18
CA THR A 289 -2.53 -19.82 11.19
C THR A 289 -1.11 -20.27 11.53
N THR A 290 -0.36 -20.68 10.51
CA THR A 290 1.07 -21.01 10.65
C THR A 290 1.92 -19.87 10.09
N VAL A 291 3.21 -19.81 10.39
CA VAL A 291 4.12 -18.82 9.76
C VAL A 291 4.01 -18.87 8.24
N ALA A 292 3.94 -20.06 7.63
CA ALA A 292 3.84 -20.18 6.17
C ALA A 292 2.51 -19.68 5.58
N MET A 293 1.42 -19.67 6.37
CA MET A 293 0.14 -19.08 5.99
C MET A 293 0.15 -17.57 6.20
N ASP A 294 0.78 -17.11 7.28
CA ASP A 294 0.85 -15.69 7.58
C ASP A 294 1.81 -14.95 6.64
N LEU A 295 2.87 -15.58 6.13
CA LEU A 295 3.80 -14.92 5.20
C LEU A 295 3.18 -14.74 3.82
N GLU A 296 2.99 -13.47 3.42
CA GLU A 296 2.38 -13.03 2.16
C GLU A 296 3.43 -12.33 1.28
N PRO A 297 4.09 -13.04 0.33
CA PRO A 297 5.02 -12.42 -0.62
C PRO A 297 4.27 -11.59 -1.66
N GLU A 298 4.73 -10.36 -1.88
CA GLU A 298 3.99 -9.38 -2.70
C GLU A 298 4.85 -8.88 -3.87
N TYR A 299 5.99 -8.19 -3.66
CA TYR A 299 6.82 -7.66 -4.77
C TYR A 299 8.18 -8.37 -4.97
N VAL A 300 8.68 -8.47 -6.21
CA VAL A 300 9.98 -9.13 -6.54
C VAL A 300 10.97 -8.23 -7.29
N THR A 301 12.24 -8.24 -6.88
CA THR A 301 13.33 -7.67 -7.69
C THR A 301 14.52 -8.62 -7.83
N ILE A 302 15.13 -8.69 -9.02
CA ILE A 302 16.21 -9.64 -9.33
C ILE A 302 17.52 -8.89 -9.59
N THR A 303 18.61 -9.37 -8.99
CA THR A 303 19.93 -8.75 -9.14
C THR A 303 20.46 -8.86 -10.57
N LYS A 304 21.25 -7.87 -10.99
CA LYS A 304 21.81 -7.78 -12.35
C LYS A 304 22.65 -9.00 -12.77
N ASP A 305 23.23 -9.72 -11.82
CA ASP A 305 23.98 -10.96 -12.03
C ASP A 305 23.10 -12.22 -12.09
N ASN A 306 21.77 -12.06 -12.06
CA ASN A 306 20.74 -13.12 -12.09
C ASN A 306 20.84 -14.11 -10.94
N ARG A 307 21.52 -13.75 -9.85
CA ARG A 307 21.78 -14.69 -8.76
C ARG A 307 20.74 -14.62 -7.66
N TYR A 308 20.30 -13.43 -7.27
CA TYR A 308 19.39 -13.27 -6.14
C TYR A 308 18.07 -12.65 -6.61
N ALA A 309 16.96 -13.20 -6.13
CA ALA A 309 15.70 -12.49 -6.07
C ALA A 309 15.47 -12.03 -4.63
N TYR A 310 15.13 -10.77 -4.46
CA TYR A 310 14.59 -10.22 -3.22
C TYR A 310 13.08 -10.12 -3.38
N VAL A 311 12.34 -10.50 -2.35
CA VAL A 311 10.87 -10.51 -2.34
C VAL A 311 10.38 -9.82 -1.08
N SER A 312 9.54 -8.78 -1.20
CA SER A 312 8.89 -8.16 -0.04
C SER A 312 7.88 -9.13 0.57
N ILE A 313 7.67 -8.99 1.88
CA ILE A 313 6.61 -9.66 2.63
C ILE A 313 6.01 -8.57 3.51
N GLN A 314 5.14 -7.77 2.91
CA GLN A 314 4.82 -6.41 3.32
C GLN A 314 4.17 -6.38 4.70
N GLU A 315 3.04 -7.06 4.89
CA GLU A 315 2.26 -7.11 6.13
C GLU A 315 3.15 -7.62 7.28
N ASN A 316 4.07 -8.54 6.98
CA ASN A 316 4.98 -9.11 7.96
C ASN A 316 6.23 -8.27 8.25
N ASN A 317 6.38 -7.09 7.65
CA ASN A 317 7.54 -6.21 7.79
C ASN A 317 8.87 -6.98 7.52
N GLY A 318 8.87 -7.75 6.44
CA GLY A 318 9.93 -8.71 6.13
C GLY A 318 10.40 -8.69 4.67
N MET A 319 11.46 -9.46 4.41
CA MET A 319 11.98 -9.69 3.07
C MET A 319 12.52 -11.11 2.94
N ALA A 320 12.18 -11.81 1.86
CA ALA A 320 12.82 -13.06 1.48
C ALA A 320 13.98 -12.81 0.49
N VAL A 321 15.06 -13.56 0.68
CA VAL A 321 16.21 -13.62 -0.24
C VAL A 321 16.30 -15.01 -0.82
N VAL A 322 16.10 -15.13 -2.14
CA VAL A 322 16.17 -16.39 -2.88
C VAL A 322 17.47 -16.45 -3.68
N ASP A 323 18.31 -17.46 -3.46
CA ASP A 323 19.44 -17.75 -4.36
C ASP A 323 18.92 -18.56 -5.56
N LEU A 324 18.83 -17.94 -6.73
CA LEU A 324 18.28 -18.52 -7.95
C LEU A 324 19.15 -19.63 -8.57
N THR A 325 20.33 -19.91 -7.98
CA THR A 325 21.18 -21.01 -8.44
C THR A 325 20.78 -22.36 -7.85
N ASP A 326 20.23 -22.37 -6.63
CA ASP A 326 19.79 -23.57 -5.93
C ASP A 326 18.37 -23.48 -5.34
N ASN A 327 17.71 -22.34 -5.52
CA ASN A 327 16.38 -21.99 -5.02
C ASN A 327 16.26 -22.02 -3.49
N SER A 328 17.36 -21.84 -2.77
CA SER A 328 17.33 -21.69 -1.31
C SER A 328 16.78 -20.31 -0.91
N VAL A 329 16.03 -20.27 0.19
CA VAL A 329 15.38 -19.05 0.70
C VAL A 329 15.86 -18.73 2.11
N LYS A 330 16.03 -17.43 2.39
CA LYS A 330 16.30 -16.86 3.71
C LYS A 330 15.30 -15.74 3.97
N LEU A 331 14.69 -15.73 5.15
CA LEU A 331 13.85 -14.62 5.63
C LEU A 331 14.68 -13.62 6.46
N LEU A 332 14.33 -12.34 6.34
CA LEU A 332 14.91 -11.22 7.06
C LEU A 332 13.77 -10.38 7.67
N GLY A 333 13.89 -10.06 8.97
CA GLY A 333 13.09 -9.00 9.57
C GLY A 333 13.74 -7.64 9.39
N LEU A 334 12.92 -6.59 9.20
CA LEU A 334 13.40 -5.26 8.82
C LEU A 334 13.59 -4.31 10.02
N GLY A 335 13.27 -4.76 11.24
CA GLY A 335 13.26 -3.89 12.41
C GLY A 335 12.19 -2.82 12.31
N PHE A 336 12.36 -1.72 13.04
CA PHE A 336 11.37 -0.65 13.09
C PHE A 336 12.05 0.73 13.07
N LYS A 337 11.40 1.72 12.46
CA LYS A 337 11.82 3.12 12.52
C LYS A 337 11.44 3.72 13.87
N ASP A 338 12.36 4.43 14.52
CA ASP A 338 12.10 5.12 15.81
C ASP A 338 11.72 6.60 15.57
N TRP A 339 10.51 6.97 15.99
CA TRP A 339 9.97 8.33 15.85
C TRP A 339 10.30 9.28 17.01
N SER A 340 11.22 8.90 17.91
CA SER A 340 11.66 9.76 19.02
C SER A 340 12.50 10.96 18.59
N ASN A 341 13.14 10.90 17.41
CA ASN A 341 14.02 11.94 16.89
C ASN A 341 13.64 12.44 15.48
N LEU A 342 12.51 11.95 14.96
CA LEU A 342 11.90 12.35 13.70
C LEU A 342 10.53 12.95 14.00
N THR A 343 9.97 13.70 13.07
CA THR A 343 8.63 14.27 13.23
C THR A 343 7.63 13.73 12.23
N MET A 344 6.39 13.49 12.66
CA MET A 344 5.24 13.20 11.80
C MET A 344 4.05 14.03 12.25
N ASP A 345 3.07 14.18 11.36
CA ASP A 345 1.71 14.46 11.76
C ASP A 345 0.95 13.16 12.00
N ALA A 346 0.25 13.06 13.14
CA ALA A 346 -0.37 11.83 13.63
C ALA A 346 -1.89 11.94 13.83
N SER A 347 -2.47 13.11 13.54
CA SER A 347 -3.91 13.36 13.69
C SER A 347 -4.47 14.00 12.44
N ASP A 348 -5.67 13.57 12.06
CA ASP A 348 -6.50 14.13 11.00
C ASP A 348 -7.61 15.07 11.55
N LYS A 349 -7.53 15.44 12.84
CA LYS A 349 -8.62 16.09 13.59
C LYS A 349 -8.19 17.29 14.44
N ASP A 350 -6.89 17.62 14.47
CA ASP A 350 -6.39 18.74 15.27
C ASP A 350 -6.45 20.10 14.53
N GLY A 351 -6.84 20.07 13.25
CA GLY A 351 -7.12 21.21 12.39
C GLY A 351 -5.88 21.98 11.91
N LYS A 352 -4.70 21.35 11.92
CA LYS A 352 -3.44 21.97 11.46
C LYS A 352 -2.37 20.91 11.17
N ILE A 353 -1.39 21.25 10.34
CA ILE A 353 -0.18 20.43 10.24
C ILE A 353 0.63 20.51 11.55
N ASN A 354 0.78 19.40 12.25
CA ASN A 354 1.31 19.31 13.61
C ASN A 354 2.45 18.31 13.77
N PHE A 355 3.60 18.64 13.18
CA PHE A 355 4.82 17.84 13.31
C PHE A 355 5.33 17.71 14.75
N ARG A 356 5.30 16.49 15.28
CA ARG A 356 5.78 16.16 16.63
C ARG A 356 6.64 14.90 16.65
N THR A 357 7.48 14.79 17.67
CA THR A 357 8.25 13.59 17.98
C THR A 357 7.49 12.72 18.97
N TYR A 358 7.57 11.40 18.81
CA TYR A 358 6.81 10.45 19.64
C TYR A 358 7.73 9.37 20.24
N PRO A 359 8.44 9.63 21.36
CA PRO A 359 9.17 8.59 22.07
C PRO A 359 8.29 7.38 22.45
N GLY A 360 8.67 6.19 21.99
CA GLY A 360 7.91 4.95 22.19
C GLY A 360 6.99 4.57 21.02
N LEU A 361 6.86 5.45 20.02
CA LEU A 361 6.23 5.14 18.74
C LEU A 361 7.28 4.68 17.73
N TYR A 362 6.96 3.61 17.01
CA TYR A 362 7.77 3.05 15.95
C TYR A 362 6.95 2.93 14.65
N GLY A 363 7.60 3.07 13.49
CA GLY A 363 7.00 2.76 12.19
C GLY A 363 7.47 1.39 11.71
N MET A 364 6.54 0.57 11.23
CA MET A 364 6.86 -0.67 10.53
C MET A 364 7.24 -0.32 9.09
N TYR A 365 8.31 -0.89 8.56
CA TYR A 365 8.75 -0.55 7.20
C TYR A 365 7.82 -1.11 6.14
N GLN A 366 7.31 -2.34 6.33
CA GLN A 366 6.29 -2.98 5.49
C GLN A 366 6.39 -2.56 4.01
N PRO A 367 7.45 -3.01 3.34
CA PRO A 367 7.76 -2.50 2.03
C PRO A 367 6.86 -3.12 0.98
N ASP A 368 6.19 -2.30 0.17
CA ASP A 368 5.52 -2.73 -1.06
C ASP A 368 6.59 -2.91 -2.16
N THR A 369 6.64 -1.97 -3.10
CA THR A 369 7.53 -2.02 -4.24
C THR A 369 8.99 -1.97 -3.80
N ILE A 370 9.73 -3.00 -4.19
CA ILE A 370 11.19 -3.06 -4.02
C ILE A 370 11.94 -3.04 -5.37
N SER A 371 13.09 -2.39 -5.35
CA SER A 371 14.05 -2.38 -6.46
C SER A 371 15.47 -2.66 -5.95
N ASN A 372 16.41 -2.91 -6.86
CA ASN A 372 17.80 -3.17 -6.46
C ASN A 372 18.83 -2.53 -7.40
N PHE A 373 19.98 -2.18 -6.85
CA PHE A 373 21.12 -1.71 -7.63
C PHE A 373 22.45 -2.19 -7.05
N THR A 374 23.49 -2.12 -7.86
CA THR A 374 24.85 -2.47 -7.44
C THR A 374 25.70 -1.23 -7.28
N TRP A 375 26.39 -1.11 -6.14
CA TRP A 375 27.40 -0.09 -5.92
C TRP A 375 28.71 -0.72 -5.46
N LYS A 376 29.80 -0.47 -6.22
CA LYS A 376 31.14 -1.03 -5.98
C LYS A 376 31.16 -2.56 -5.78
N GLY A 377 30.26 -3.28 -6.47
CA GLY A 377 30.17 -4.74 -6.45
C GLY A 377 29.32 -5.33 -5.33
N ALA A 378 28.69 -4.51 -4.49
CA ALA A 378 27.69 -4.95 -3.51
C ALA A 378 26.27 -4.60 -4.00
N ASN A 379 25.31 -5.47 -3.69
CA ASN A 379 23.89 -5.24 -4.00
C ASN A 379 23.23 -4.48 -2.85
N PHE A 380 22.38 -3.54 -3.21
CA PHE A 380 21.53 -2.75 -2.33
C PHE A 380 20.10 -2.88 -2.80
N ILE A 381 19.16 -2.91 -1.85
CA ILE A 381 17.73 -2.96 -2.10
C ILE A 381 17.18 -1.58 -1.76
N VAL A 382 16.22 -1.10 -2.53
CA VAL A 382 15.47 0.12 -2.24
C VAL A 382 14.01 -0.30 -2.04
N SER A 383 13.37 0.17 -1.00
CA SER A 383 11.94 -0.08 -0.74
C SER A 383 11.18 1.23 -0.61
N ALA A 384 9.99 1.28 -1.19
CA ALA A 384 8.92 2.15 -0.74
C ALA A 384 8.27 1.49 0.50
N ASN A 385 7.90 2.28 1.50
CA ASN A 385 7.45 1.78 2.80
C ASN A 385 6.02 2.28 3.06
N GLU A 386 5.08 1.76 2.27
CA GLU A 386 3.66 2.15 2.23
C GLU A 386 2.97 1.66 3.49
N GLY A 387 2.89 0.34 3.60
CA GLY A 387 2.69 -0.44 4.79
C GLY A 387 1.25 -0.81 5.02
N ASP A 388 0.96 -2.10 4.89
CA ASP A 388 -0.41 -2.58 4.90
C ASP A 388 -0.82 -3.36 6.16
N GLY A 389 -2.11 -3.24 6.47
CA GLY A 389 -2.76 -3.86 7.61
C GLY A 389 -3.75 -4.91 7.12
N ARG A 390 -3.98 -5.95 7.94
CA ARG A 390 -4.90 -7.02 7.58
C ARG A 390 -6.29 -6.73 8.07
N GLU A 391 -7.23 -6.62 7.15
CA GLU A 391 -8.65 -6.47 7.45
C GLU A 391 -9.48 -7.42 6.57
N TYR A 392 -10.30 -8.25 7.20
CA TYR A 392 -11.10 -9.25 6.49
C TYR A 392 -12.54 -9.26 6.96
N PHE A 393 -13.46 -9.09 6.02
CA PHE A 393 -14.90 -9.15 6.24
C PHE A 393 -15.54 -10.39 5.61
N PHE A 394 -16.69 -10.80 6.15
CA PHE A 394 -17.50 -11.86 5.55
C PHE A 394 -19.00 -11.60 5.69
N ASP A 395 -19.75 -12.14 4.74
CA ASP A 395 -21.19 -11.92 4.66
C ASP A 395 -21.97 -12.53 5.84
N VAL A 396 -22.80 -11.70 6.45
CA VAL A 396 -23.80 -12.09 7.45
C VAL A 396 -25.08 -11.31 7.24
N ASN A 397 -26.18 -11.77 7.85
CA ASN A 397 -27.48 -11.14 7.66
C ASN A 397 -27.80 -10.01 8.67
N SER A 398 -26.97 -9.85 9.70
CA SER A 398 -27.14 -8.86 10.78
C SER A 398 -25.95 -8.86 11.73
N GLU A 399 -25.79 -7.80 12.49
CA GLU A 399 -24.88 -7.70 13.65
C GLU A 399 -25.00 -8.89 14.62
N ALA A 400 -26.22 -9.33 14.94
CA ALA A 400 -26.42 -10.47 15.83
C ALA A 400 -25.91 -11.80 15.24
N ASP A 401 -25.95 -11.96 13.91
CA ASP A 401 -25.36 -13.10 13.20
C ASP A 401 -23.83 -13.00 13.18
N CYS A 402 -23.28 -11.79 13.00
CA CYS A 402 -21.84 -11.52 13.11
C CYS A 402 -21.27 -11.96 14.46
N ALA A 403 -21.85 -11.45 15.55
CA ALA A 403 -21.43 -11.78 16.90
C ALA A 403 -21.58 -13.29 17.20
N ALA A 404 -22.65 -13.92 16.71
CA ALA A 404 -22.86 -15.37 16.88
C ALA A 404 -21.83 -16.22 16.13
N LYS A 405 -21.25 -15.69 15.04
CA LYS A 405 -20.23 -16.34 14.22
C LYS A 405 -18.80 -15.98 14.63
N GLY A 406 -18.62 -15.14 15.64
CA GLY A 406 -17.30 -14.79 16.19
C GLY A 406 -16.63 -13.60 15.50
N GLY A 407 -17.38 -12.76 14.78
CA GLY A 407 -16.86 -11.49 14.27
C GLY A 407 -16.55 -10.48 15.37
N LEU A 408 -15.70 -9.50 15.02
CA LEU A 408 -15.31 -8.38 15.88
C LEU A 408 -16.33 -7.26 15.88
N ASP A 409 -16.82 -6.92 14.68
CA ASP A 409 -17.73 -5.82 14.45
C ASP A 409 -18.59 -6.08 13.22
N TYR A 410 -19.67 -5.33 13.05
CA TYR A 410 -20.58 -5.43 11.91
C TYR A 410 -20.80 -4.06 11.29
N ASP A 411 -20.49 -3.98 10.00
CA ASP A 411 -20.84 -2.87 9.14
C ASP A 411 -21.96 -3.29 8.16
N GLU A 412 -22.84 -2.37 7.80
CA GLU A 412 -23.97 -2.68 6.92
C GLU A 412 -23.58 -2.82 5.45
N ASP A 413 -22.51 -2.14 5.04
CA ASP A 413 -21.97 -2.14 3.70
C ASP A 413 -20.91 -3.25 3.54
N ASP A 414 -20.01 -3.41 4.52
CA ASP A 414 -18.89 -4.37 4.44
C ASP A 414 -19.21 -5.75 5.04
N GLY A 415 -20.19 -5.84 5.94
CA GLY A 415 -20.59 -7.08 6.60
C GLY A 415 -19.88 -7.33 7.92
N CYS A 416 -19.52 -8.58 8.21
CA CYS A 416 -18.97 -8.97 9.51
C CYS A 416 -17.45 -8.99 9.50
N LEU A 417 -16.82 -8.18 10.35
CA LEU A 417 -15.37 -8.13 10.49
C LEU A 417 -14.85 -9.41 11.15
N ALA A 418 -14.20 -10.27 10.38
CA ALA A 418 -13.57 -11.51 10.85
C ALA A 418 -12.22 -11.29 11.49
N TYR A 419 -11.49 -10.26 11.08
CA TYR A 419 -10.16 -9.96 11.58
C TYR A 419 -9.76 -8.53 11.24
N ILE A 420 -9.12 -7.86 12.19
CA ILE A 420 -8.36 -6.64 11.98
C ILE A 420 -7.16 -6.67 12.91
N ASP A 421 -5.97 -6.28 12.45
CA ASP A 421 -4.80 -6.10 13.32
C ASP A 421 -4.55 -4.62 13.68
N GLU A 422 -5.28 -3.69 13.07
CA GLU A 422 -5.23 -2.27 13.38
C GLU A 422 -6.13 -1.85 14.55
N SER A 423 -5.72 -0.81 15.27
CA SER A 423 -6.56 -0.07 16.20
C SER A 423 -6.14 1.40 16.25
N ARG A 424 -7.03 2.27 16.71
CA ARG A 424 -6.69 3.66 16.99
C ARG A 424 -5.97 3.72 18.34
N ALA A 425 -4.91 4.51 18.45
CA ALA A 425 -4.13 4.58 19.71
C ALA A 425 -4.99 4.96 20.94
N LYS A 426 -6.07 5.74 20.77
CA LYS A 426 -7.02 6.09 21.84
C LYS A 426 -7.82 4.93 22.40
N ASP A 427 -7.98 3.85 21.62
CA ASP A 427 -8.74 2.66 22.01
C ASP A 427 -7.84 1.67 22.79
N LEU A 428 -6.53 1.93 22.83
CA LEU A 428 -5.55 1.16 23.61
C LEU A 428 -5.34 1.76 25.00
N THR A 429 -5.05 0.89 25.97
CA THR A 429 -4.58 1.34 27.29
C THR A 429 -3.08 1.60 27.22
N LEU A 430 -2.66 2.86 27.20
CA LEU A 430 -1.24 3.20 27.11
C LEU A 430 -0.56 3.19 28.49
N ALA A 431 0.65 2.63 28.54
CA ALA A 431 1.46 2.61 29.76
C ALA A 431 1.97 4.01 30.14
N SER A 432 2.45 4.15 31.37
CA SER A 432 2.81 5.45 31.96
C SER A 432 3.92 6.22 31.24
N ASN A 433 4.73 5.57 30.39
CA ASN A 433 5.73 6.24 29.56
C ASN A 433 5.11 7.14 28.49
N PHE A 434 3.83 6.94 28.13
CA PHE A 434 3.07 7.81 27.24
C PHE A 434 2.33 8.95 27.96
N SER A 435 2.57 9.16 29.26
CA SER A 435 1.95 10.26 30.03
C SER A 435 2.27 11.68 29.53
N TYR A 436 3.18 11.82 28.57
CA TYR A 436 3.47 13.08 27.87
C TYR A 436 2.52 13.37 26.70
N LEU A 437 1.76 12.38 26.25
CA LEU A 437 0.80 12.47 25.16
C LEU A 437 -0.59 12.80 25.68
N ASN A 438 -1.37 13.47 24.83
CA ASN A 438 -2.81 13.47 24.97
C ASN A 438 -3.36 12.34 24.10
N ASN A 439 -3.97 11.31 24.67
CA ASN A 439 -4.46 10.18 23.88
C ASN A 439 -5.91 10.44 23.43
N ASP A 440 -6.11 11.49 22.62
CA ASP A 440 -7.41 11.90 22.08
C ASP A 440 -7.31 12.23 20.59
N ASN A 441 -8.40 12.79 20.03
CA ASN A 441 -8.45 13.04 18.60
C ASN A 441 -7.48 14.12 18.12
N ASP A 442 -7.04 15.05 18.98
CA ASP A 442 -6.26 16.22 18.57
C ASP A 442 -4.73 15.97 18.67
N ASP A 443 -4.31 14.73 18.92
CA ASP A 443 -2.92 14.28 19.04
C ASP A 443 -2.85 12.81 18.55
N ILE A 444 -1.97 11.96 19.10
CA ILE A 444 -1.75 10.59 18.62
C ILE A 444 -3.00 9.69 18.60
N GLY A 445 -4.08 10.02 19.31
CA GLY A 445 -5.16 9.08 19.58
C GLY A 445 -5.88 8.57 18.33
N ARG A 446 -5.81 9.30 17.22
CA ARG A 446 -6.32 8.86 15.91
C ARG A 446 -5.35 7.96 15.15
N LEU A 447 -4.06 7.99 15.44
CA LEU A 447 -3.08 7.22 14.70
C LEU A 447 -3.43 5.72 14.72
N LYS A 448 -3.48 5.11 13.54
CA LYS A 448 -3.61 3.66 13.35
C LYS A 448 -2.31 2.98 13.76
N VAL A 449 -2.45 1.98 14.63
CA VAL A 449 -1.35 1.19 15.18
C VAL A 449 -1.74 -0.28 15.24
N THR A 450 -0.75 -1.15 15.13
CA THR A 450 -1.00 -2.58 15.24
C THR A 450 -1.28 -3.01 16.68
N THR A 451 -2.22 -3.93 16.84
CA THR A 451 -2.61 -4.53 18.14
C THR A 451 -1.80 -5.76 18.48
N VAL A 452 -1.11 -6.36 17.50
CA VAL A 452 -0.38 -7.63 17.67
C VAL A 452 1.01 -7.44 18.29
N LYS A 453 1.38 -6.18 18.56
CA LYS A 453 2.64 -5.78 19.18
C LYS A 453 2.45 -4.55 20.07
N GLY A 454 3.25 -4.43 21.13
CA GLY A 454 3.35 -3.21 21.94
C GLY A 454 3.07 -3.38 23.43
N ASP A 455 2.30 -4.41 23.79
CA ASP A 455 2.14 -4.92 25.17
C ASP A 455 3.23 -5.98 25.43
N ALA A 456 4.35 -5.55 25.99
CA ALA A 456 5.55 -6.38 26.07
C ALA A 456 5.49 -7.43 27.19
N ASP A 457 4.71 -7.17 28.25
CA ASP A 457 4.58 -8.06 29.40
C ASP A 457 3.20 -8.72 29.54
N ASN A 458 2.31 -8.50 28.57
CA ASN A 458 0.95 -9.03 28.47
C ASN A 458 0.06 -8.62 29.65
N ASP A 459 0.22 -7.40 30.15
CA ASP A 459 -0.59 -6.86 31.24
C ASP A 459 -1.81 -6.04 30.77
N GLY A 460 -1.95 -5.87 29.44
CA GLY A 460 -2.99 -5.09 28.78
C GLY A 460 -2.66 -3.60 28.63
N GLN A 461 -1.46 -3.17 29.04
CA GLN A 461 -0.95 -1.83 28.78
C GLN A 461 0.11 -1.86 27.67
N TYR A 462 0.08 -0.87 26.78
CA TYR A 462 1.03 -0.76 25.68
C TYR A 462 2.20 0.14 26.10
N GLU A 463 3.40 -0.43 26.21
CA GLU A 463 4.65 0.32 26.44
C GLU A 463 5.21 0.92 25.15
N GLN A 464 4.83 0.35 24.02
CA GLN A 464 5.26 0.77 22.69
C GLN A 464 4.08 0.76 21.74
N LEU A 465 4.13 1.64 20.74
CA LEU A 465 3.17 1.70 19.64
C LEU A 465 3.90 1.48 18.33
N TYR A 466 3.22 0.86 17.38
CA TYR A 466 3.78 0.52 16.07
C TYR A 466 2.75 0.93 15.01
N THR A 467 3.06 1.96 14.22
CA THR A 467 2.21 2.44 13.13
C THR A 467 2.54 1.73 11.82
N TYR A 468 1.55 1.63 10.94
CA TYR A 468 1.67 1.07 9.61
C TYR A 468 2.41 2.03 8.70
N GLY A 469 3.30 1.48 7.88
CA GLY A 469 4.22 2.27 7.06
C GLY A 469 5.29 3.00 7.86
N ALA A 470 6.44 3.21 7.23
CA ALA A 470 7.51 4.01 7.80
C ALA A 470 7.49 5.46 7.29
N ARG A 471 6.52 5.82 6.43
CA ARG A 471 6.38 7.16 5.82
C ARG A 471 7.67 7.63 5.12
N SER A 472 8.40 6.67 4.56
CA SER A 472 9.71 6.86 3.94
C SER A 472 9.94 5.88 2.79
N PHE A 473 11.05 6.09 2.09
CA PHE A 473 11.72 5.01 1.38
C PHE A 473 13.05 4.67 2.09
N THR A 474 13.51 3.43 1.96
CA THR A 474 14.72 2.91 2.60
C THR A 474 15.67 2.27 1.59
N ILE A 475 16.98 2.40 1.81
CA ILE A 475 18.02 1.61 1.14
C ILE A 475 18.60 0.61 2.14
N TRP A 476 18.59 -0.66 1.77
CA TRP A 476 19.08 -1.80 2.55
C TRP A 476 20.36 -2.38 1.94
N ASP A 477 21.23 -2.93 2.79
CA ASP A 477 22.28 -3.84 2.32
C ASP A 477 21.72 -5.25 2.07
N SER A 478 22.55 -6.14 1.51
CA SER A 478 22.15 -7.52 1.22
C SER A 478 21.83 -8.38 2.46
N ASN A 479 22.05 -7.87 3.67
CA ASN A 479 21.73 -8.53 4.94
C ASN A 479 20.43 -8.00 5.56
N GLY A 480 19.75 -7.04 4.92
CA GLY A 480 18.55 -6.39 5.46
C GLY A 480 18.87 -5.29 6.48
N LEU A 481 20.09 -4.73 6.48
CA LEU A 481 20.44 -3.62 7.35
C LEU A 481 20.22 -2.29 6.64
N VAL A 482 19.63 -1.33 7.35
CA VAL A 482 19.41 0.04 6.85
C VAL A 482 20.76 0.71 6.56
N VAL A 483 20.91 1.15 5.31
CA VAL A 483 22.04 1.97 4.84
C VAL A 483 21.64 3.45 4.79
N PHE A 484 20.42 3.72 4.35
CA PHE A 484 19.79 5.04 4.35
C PHE A 484 18.29 4.89 4.53
N ASP A 485 17.67 5.76 5.31
CA ASP A 485 16.22 5.94 5.35
C ASP A 485 15.95 7.44 5.21
N SER A 486 14.91 7.81 4.48
CA SER A 486 14.57 9.22 4.22
C SER A 486 14.02 9.96 5.45
N GLY A 487 13.83 9.28 6.58
CA GLY A 487 13.40 9.85 7.85
C GLY A 487 11.99 10.40 7.74
N ASP A 488 11.85 11.69 8.03
CA ASP A 488 10.63 12.49 7.91
C ASP A 488 10.65 13.42 6.68
N GLN A 489 11.54 13.18 5.71
CA GLN A 489 11.70 14.07 4.57
C GLN A 489 10.44 14.15 3.71
N ILE A 490 9.76 13.03 3.48
CA ILE A 490 8.58 12.99 2.61
C ILE A 490 7.48 13.86 3.21
N GLU A 491 7.06 13.59 4.46
CA GLU A 491 6.15 14.40 5.28
C GLU A 491 6.46 15.91 5.19
N ARG A 492 7.71 16.28 5.49
CA ARG A 492 8.10 17.70 5.58
C ARG A 492 8.14 18.39 4.22
N ILE A 493 8.49 17.66 3.16
CA ILE A 493 8.54 18.20 1.80
C ILE A 493 7.13 18.36 1.25
N THR A 494 6.27 17.35 1.38
CA THR A 494 4.89 17.42 0.91
C THR A 494 4.12 18.50 1.66
N ALA A 495 4.26 18.62 2.99
CA ALA A 495 3.67 19.71 3.75
C ALA A 495 4.14 21.10 3.29
N ALA A 496 5.43 21.26 3.02
CA ALA A 496 5.99 22.53 2.55
C ALA A 496 5.51 22.92 1.15
N ILE A 497 5.15 21.94 0.31
CA ILE A 497 4.69 22.15 -1.06
C ILE A 497 3.18 22.38 -1.11
N HIS A 498 2.42 21.57 -0.37
CA HIS A 498 0.96 21.50 -0.49
C HIS A 498 0.21 22.33 0.55
N GLY A 499 0.86 22.72 1.65
CA GLY A 499 0.22 23.48 2.73
C GLY A 499 -1.06 22.77 3.18
N ASP A 500 -2.18 23.48 3.18
CA ASP A 500 -3.47 22.97 3.65
C ASP A 500 -3.98 21.71 2.90
N ALA A 501 -3.41 21.37 1.73
CA ALA A 501 -3.76 20.15 0.99
C ALA A 501 -2.84 18.94 1.29
N PHE A 502 -1.93 19.08 2.25
CA PHE A 502 -1.03 18.01 2.73
C PHE A 502 -1.80 16.76 3.19
N ASN A 503 -1.21 15.56 3.03
CA ASN A 503 -1.78 14.27 3.44
C ASN A 503 -3.26 14.09 3.06
N ASN A 504 -3.56 14.39 1.79
CA ASN A 504 -4.86 14.19 1.17
C ASN A 504 -5.12 12.71 0.88
N ASP A 505 -6.36 12.26 1.03
CA ASP A 505 -6.80 10.91 0.65
C ASP A 505 -7.04 10.73 -0.86
N GLU A 506 -7.41 9.53 -1.28
CA GLU A 506 -7.86 9.21 -2.63
C GLU A 506 -9.32 9.59 -2.91
N ASP A 507 -10.20 9.54 -1.91
CA ASP A 507 -11.65 9.68 -2.09
C ASP A 507 -12.14 11.12 -2.32
N ALA A 508 -11.39 12.09 -1.80
CA ALA A 508 -11.74 13.49 -1.85
C ALA A 508 -10.49 14.37 -1.91
N ASN A 509 -10.69 15.64 -2.26
CA ASN A 509 -9.68 16.67 -2.04
C ASN A 509 -9.96 17.33 -0.69
N GLU A 510 -9.44 16.76 0.38
CA GLU A 510 -9.52 17.27 1.75
C GLU A 510 -8.16 17.03 2.41
N GLY A 511 -7.49 18.09 2.86
CA GLY A 511 -6.18 17.95 3.46
C GLY A 511 -6.24 17.30 4.84
N ASP A 512 -5.11 16.75 5.25
CA ASP A 512 -4.83 16.17 6.56
C ASP A 512 -5.58 14.87 6.88
N THR A 513 -6.46 14.42 5.98
CA THR A 513 -7.29 13.22 6.15
C THR A 513 -6.49 11.94 6.32
N ARG A 514 -5.22 11.93 5.87
CA ARG A 514 -4.35 10.77 5.94
C ARG A 514 -3.28 10.81 7.04
N SER A 515 -3.20 11.91 7.79
CA SER A 515 -2.20 12.06 8.85
C SER A 515 -2.37 11.06 10.01
N ASP A 516 -3.57 10.54 10.23
CA ASP A 516 -3.85 9.52 11.24
C ASP A 516 -3.56 8.07 10.80
N ALA A 517 -3.06 7.86 9.58
CA ALA A 517 -2.84 6.54 8.99
C ALA A 517 -1.40 6.37 8.50
N LYS A 518 -1.19 6.08 7.21
CA LYS A 518 0.13 5.86 6.60
C LYS A 518 0.71 7.15 5.99
N GLY A 519 0.04 8.31 6.17
CA GLY A 519 0.56 9.65 5.85
C GLY A 519 0.71 9.90 4.34
N PRO A 520 1.91 10.23 3.83
CA PRO A 520 2.13 10.46 2.41
C PRO A 520 2.21 9.17 1.56
N GLU A 521 2.25 7.98 2.17
CA GLU A 521 2.17 6.66 1.50
C GLU A 521 3.10 6.44 0.32
N PRO A 522 4.41 6.21 0.57
CA PRO A 522 5.34 5.84 -0.47
C PRO A 522 5.09 4.40 -0.92
N GLU A 523 4.61 4.22 -2.14
CA GLU A 523 4.06 2.97 -2.70
C GLU A 523 4.87 2.50 -3.91
N ALA A 524 4.64 3.13 -5.06
CA ALA A 524 5.38 2.80 -6.26
C ALA A 524 6.88 3.17 -6.17
N LEU A 525 7.74 2.35 -6.78
CA LEU A 525 9.17 2.63 -6.88
C LEU A 525 9.77 2.23 -8.24
N ALA A 526 10.55 3.14 -8.83
CA ALA A 526 11.40 2.85 -9.97
C ALA A 526 12.80 3.46 -9.77
N ILE A 527 13.82 2.82 -10.33
CA ILE A 527 15.17 3.37 -10.37
C ILE A 527 15.69 3.46 -11.80
N GLY A 528 16.50 4.48 -12.07
CA GLY A 528 16.96 4.74 -13.43
C GLY A 528 18.18 5.65 -13.50
N ASN A 529 19.03 5.42 -14.50
CA ASN A 529 20.17 6.30 -14.75
C ASN A 529 19.74 7.48 -15.64
N VAL A 530 20.00 8.70 -15.19
CA VAL A 530 19.91 9.92 -16.00
C VAL A 530 21.31 10.50 -16.09
N GLY A 531 21.93 10.35 -17.27
CA GLY A 531 23.37 10.58 -17.42
C GLY A 531 24.18 9.56 -16.62
N GLU A 532 25.14 10.03 -15.80
CA GLU A 532 25.98 9.18 -14.95
C GLU A 532 25.41 8.96 -13.54
N ARG A 533 24.23 9.53 -13.23
CA ARG A 533 23.62 9.48 -11.91
C ARG A 533 22.46 8.48 -11.88
N LEU A 534 22.40 7.71 -10.81
CA LEU A 534 21.29 6.80 -10.52
C LEU A 534 20.28 7.52 -9.62
N PHE A 535 19.02 7.53 -10.03
CA PHE A 535 17.92 8.12 -9.28
C PHE A 535 16.94 7.05 -8.83
N ALA A 536 16.36 7.25 -7.64
CA ALA A 536 15.13 6.60 -7.20
C ALA A 536 13.97 7.57 -7.39
N PHE A 537 12.90 7.09 -8.00
CA PHE A 537 11.61 7.74 -8.16
C PHE A 537 10.64 7.00 -7.24
N VAL A 538 10.13 7.68 -6.22
CA VAL A 538 9.23 7.10 -5.21
C VAL A 538 7.87 7.77 -5.38
N GLY A 539 6.88 7.00 -5.83
CA GLY A 539 5.49 7.41 -5.95
C GLY A 539 4.84 7.48 -4.58
N LEU A 540 3.98 8.46 -4.40
CA LEU A 540 3.17 8.66 -3.21
C LEU A 540 1.72 8.35 -3.61
N GLU A 541 1.17 7.25 -3.15
CA GLU A 541 -0.12 6.71 -3.59
C GLU A 541 -1.23 7.74 -3.35
N ARG A 542 -1.42 8.11 -2.08
CA ARG A 542 -2.41 9.10 -1.66
C ARG A 542 -2.10 10.46 -2.24
N MET A 543 -0.96 11.07 -1.92
CA MET A 543 -0.65 12.42 -2.41
C MET A 543 -0.49 12.55 -3.94
N GLY A 544 -0.38 11.46 -4.69
CA GLY A 544 -0.28 11.43 -6.16
C GLY A 544 1.02 11.99 -6.73
N GLY A 545 2.02 12.25 -5.89
CA GLY A 545 3.28 12.86 -6.29
C GLY A 545 4.43 11.87 -6.40
N VAL A 546 5.55 12.32 -6.98
CA VAL A 546 6.76 11.51 -7.10
C VAL A 546 7.95 12.26 -6.51
N MET A 547 8.57 11.64 -5.50
CA MET A 547 9.81 12.11 -4.90
C MET A 547 11.01 11.59 -5.69
N VAL A 548 12.01 12.44 -5.95
CA VAL A 548 13.22 12.06 -6.69
C VAL A 548 14.46 12.18 -5.81
N TYR A 549 15.21 11.09 -5.68
CA TYR A 549 16.45 11.03 -4.90
C TYR A 549 17.63 10.58 -5.76
N ASP A 550 18.76 11.29 -5.69
CA ASP A 550 20.03 10.82 -6.23
C ASP A 550 20.59 9.77 -5.26
N ILE A 551 20.64 8.52 -5.73
CA ILE A 551 21.11 7.34 -4.99
C ILE A 551 22.41 6.78 -5.57
N THR A 552 23.11 7.55 -6.41
CA THR A 552 24.38 7.14 -7.04
C THR A 552 25.40 6.63 -6.02
N ASN A 553 25.39 7.19 -4.82
CA ASN A 553 26.09 6.67 -3.66
C ASN A 553 25.07 6.34 -2.55
N PRO A 554 24.87 5.06 -2.17
CA PRO A 554 23.89 4.68 -1.16
C PRO A 554 24.17 5.31 0.23
N TYR A 555 25.40 5.76 0.47
CA TYR A 555 25.81 6.40 1.72
C TYR A 555 25.77 7.94 1.67
N ASP A 556 25.35 8.54 0.55
CA ASP A 556 25.25 9.99 0.36
C ASP A 556 24.03 10.36 -0.49
N VAL A 557 22.87 9.84 -0.10
CA VAL A 557 21.60 10.08 -0.79
C VAL A 557 21.18 11.55 -0.67
N LYS A 558 20.56 12.09 -1.73
CA LYS A 558 20.09 13.48 -1.79
C LYS A 558 18.72 13.59 -2.44
N PHE A 559 17.78 14.22 -1.74
CA PHE A 559 16.56 14.72 -2.37
C PHE A 559 16.93 15.69 -3.51
N THR A 560 16.30 15.51 -4.66
CA THR A 560 16.62 16.23 -5.90
C THR A 560 15.45 17.04 -6.42
N ASP A 561 14.27 16.44 -6.50
CA ASP A 561 13.07 17.08 -7.05
C ASP A 561 11.79 16.41 -6.54
N TYR A 562 10.67 17.09 -6.73
CA TYR A 562 9.33 16.56 -6.53
C TYR A 562 8.43 17.05 -7.66
N PHE A 563 7.68 16.15 -8.28
CA PHE A 563 6.73 16.49 -9.33
C PHE A 563 5.42 15.72 -9.14
N TYR A 564 4.33 16.30 -9.62
CA TYR A 564 2.99 15.73 -9.51
C TYR A 564 2.09 16.35 -10.59
N ASN A 565 0.97 15.69 -10.87
CA ASN A 565 -0.07 16.18 -11.77
C ASN A 565 -1.46 15.87 -11.19
N ARG A 566 -1.73 16.31 -9.96
CA ARG A 566 -3.00 16.10 -9.24
C ARG A 566 -3.65 17.45 -8.91
N GLY A 567 -4.97 17.56 -9.12
CA GLY A 567 -5.78 18.67 -8.60
C GLY A 567 -6.07 18.48 -7.13
N LEU A 568 -5.93 19.54 -6.34
CA LEU A 568 -5.99 19.50 -4.86
C LEU A 568 -6.85 20.65 -4.28
N VAL A 569 -7.68 21.28 -5.11
CA VAL A 569 -8.63 22.27 -4.60
C VAL A 569 -9.66 21.56 -3.74
N GLU A 570 -9.81 22.02 -2.50
CA GLU A 570 -10.76 21.47 -1.53
C GLU A 570 -12.18 21.37 -2.13
N ASP A 571 -12.87 20.26 -1.86
CA ASP A 571 -14.20 19.91 -2.38
C ASP A 571 -14.33 19.80 -3.92
N ALA A 572 -13.25 20.01 -4.69
CA ALA A 572 -13.30 19.83 -6.14
C ALA A 572 -13.22 18.34 -6.51
N ASP A 573 -13.83 17.98 -7.65
CA ASP A 573 -13.70 16.64 -8.22
C ASP A 573 -12.22 16.28 -8.42
N ILE A 574 -11.87 15.02 -8.14
CA ILE A 574 -10.53 14.48 -8.39
C ILE A 574 -10.16 14.68 -9.86
N SER A 575 -8.97 15.22 -10.10
CA SER A 575 -8.47 15.44 -11.45
C SER A 575 -6.96 15.20 -11.55
N GLY A 576 -6.51 14.82 -12.74
CA GLY A 576 -5.12 14.51 -12.99
C GLY A 576 -4.79 13.05 -12.72
N ASP A 577 -3.62 12.80 -12.15
CA ASP A 577 -3.02 11.48 -11.94
C ASP A 577 -2.94 11.21 -10.43
N LEU A 578 -3.53 10.11 -9.96
CA LEU A 578 -3.74 9.75 -8.55
C LEU A 578 -3.54 8.24 -8.32
N ALA A 579 -2.93 7.89 -7.19
CA ALA A 579 -2.49 6.56 -6.79
C ALA A 579 -1.46 5.93 -7.73
N PRO A 580 -0.24 6.51 -7.84
CA PRO A 580 0.88 5.86 -8.49
C PRO A 580 1.13 4.47 -7.88
N GLU A 581 1.01 3.44 -8.72
CA GLU A 581 1.01 2.03 -8.30
C GLU A 581 2.16 1.29 -9.00
N GLY A 582 2.03 1.06 -10.31
CA GLY A 582 3.11 0.59 -11.15
C GLY A 582 3.99 1.72 -11.70
N MET A 583 5.32 1.58 -11.58
CA MET A 583 6.27 2.46 -12.28
C MET A 583 7.34 1.71 -13.08
N THR A 584 7.64 2.20 -14.29
CA THR A 584 8.75 1.69 -15.09
C THR A 584 9.62 2.80 -15.66
N PHE A 585 10.93 2.65 -15.50
CA PHE A 585 11.93 3.56 -16.05
C PHE A 585 12.43 3.04 -17.40
N VAL A 586 12.47 3.91 -18.41
CA VAL A 586 12.97 3.64 -19.76
C VAL A 586 14.18 4.51 -20.03
N SER A 587 15.31 3.90 -20.37
CA SER A 587 16.54 4.65 -20.65
C SER A 587 16.41 5.52 -21.91
N ALA A 588 17.28 6.52 -22.05
CA ALA A 588 17.33 7.37 -23.23
C ALA A 588 17.46 6.56 -24.53
N GLU A 589 18.30 5.54 -24.54
CA GLU A 589 18.55 4.65 -25.70
C GLU A 589 17.33 3.80 -26.06
N GLN A 590 16.51 3.47 -25.06
CA GLN A 590 15.31 2.65 -25.21
C GLN A 590 14.06 3.48 -25.48
N SER A 591 14.09 4.78 -25.19
CA SER A 591 12.96 5.69 -25.42
C SER A 591 12.76 6.04 -26.89
N ALA A 592 11.58 6.55 -27.23
CA ALA A 592 11.33 7.14 -28.54
C ALA A 592 11.79 8.61 -28.67
N THR A 593 11.98 9.30 -27.54
CA THR A 593 12.38 10.72 -27.50
C THR A 593 13.91 10.89 -27.53
N GLY A 594 14.66 9.81 -27.32
CA GLY A 594 16.10 9.87 -27.09
C GLY A 594 16.46 10.44 -25.71
N LYS A 595 15.49 10.52 -24.79
CA LYS A 595 15.63 11.02 -23.42
C LYS A 595 14.98 10.03 -22.45
N PRO A 596 15.47 9.90 -21.21
CA PRO A 596 14.88 8.97 -20.25
C PRO A 596 13.40 9.28 -20.00
N LEU A 597 12.61 8.22 -19.85
CA LEU A 597 11.18 8.30 -19.51
C LEU A 597 10.92 7.56 -18.21
N LEU A 598 10.02 8.10 -17.39
CA LEU A 598 9.35 7.40 -16.31
C LEU A 598 7.89 7.24 -16.71
N ILE A 599 7.42 6.01 -16.79
CA ILE A 599 6.02 5.68 -17.08
C ILE A 599 5.38 5.24 -15.77
N ILE A 600 4.24 5.83 -15.45
CA ILE A 600 3.53 5.65 -14.17
C ILE A 600 2.11 5.20 -14.50
N GLY A 601 1.72 4.07 -13.94
CA GLY A 601 0.34 3.62 -13.79
C GLY A 601 -0.26 4.22 -12.53
N ASN A 602 -1.49 4.73 -12.62
CA ASN A 602 -2.15 5.45 -11.53
C ASN A 602 -3.55 4.86 -11.35
N GLU A 603 -3.72 3.98 -10.37
CA GLU A 603 -4.83 3.01 -10.35
C GLU A 603 -6.19 3.61 -10.05
N ILE A 604 -6.27 4.60 -9.15
CA ILE A 604 -7.54 5.27 -8.83
C ILE A 604 -7.98 6.18 -9.97
N SER A 605 -7.03 6.88 -10.60
CA SER A 605 -7.32 7.75 -11.74
C SER A 605 -7.45 7.01 -13.09
N GLY A 606 -7.09 5.73 -13.14
CA GLY A 606 -7.03 4.93 -14.36
C GLY A 606 -5.98 5.44 -15.36
N SER A 607 -5.07 6.31 -14.94
CA SER A 607 -4.25 7.11 -15.84
C SER A 607 -2.86 6.53 -16.03
N ILE A 608 -2.35 6.65 -17.26
CA ILE A 608 -0.95 6.35 -17.58
C ILE A 608 -0.27 7.68 -17.87
N ALA A 609 0.70 8.05 -17.03
CA ALA A 609 1.49 9.26 -17.18
C ALA A 609 2.92 8.92 -17.65
N VAL A 610 3.38 9.59 -18.70
CA VAL A 610 4.75 9.43 -19.22
C VAL A 610 5.51 10.73 -19.03
N TRP A 611 6.46 10.71 -18.11
CA TRP A 611 7.32 11.83 -17.77
C TRP A 611 8.68 11.66 -18.43
N GLN A 612 9.12 12.68 -19.15
CA GLN A 612 10.50 12.77 -19.61
C GLN A 612 11.35 13.38 -18.49
N VAL A 613 12.47 12.74 -18.17
CA VAL A 613 13.37 13.17 -17.09
C VAL A 613 14.78 13.37 -17.66
N ASP A 614 15.24 14.63 -17.69
CA ASP A 614 16.54 15.00 -18.26
C ASP A 614 17.38 15.80 -17.25
N LEU A 615 18.71 15.85 -17.44
CA LEU A 615 19.55 16.78 -16.68
C LEU A 615 19.33 18.22 -17.19
N LYS A 616 19.28 19.20 -16.30
CA LYS A 616 19.35 20.60 -16.72
C LYS A 616 20.75 20.94 -17.23
N ASP A 617 20.82 21.51 -18.43
CA ASP A 617 22.02 22.04 -19.07
C ASP A 617 22.68 23.20 -18.31
#